data_AF-A0A529KMN3-F1
#
_entry.id   AF-A0A529KMN3-F1
#
_cell.length_a   1.000
_cell.length_b   1.000
_cell.length_c   1.000
_cell.angle_alpha   90.00
_cell.angle_beta   90.00
_cell.angle_gamma   90.00
#
_symmetry.space_group_name_H-M   'P 1'
#
loop_
_entity.id
_entity.type
_entity.pdbx_description
1 polymer ?
#
loop_
_entity_poly.entity_id
_entity_poly.type
_entity_poly.pdbx_seq_one_letter_code
_entity_poly.pdbx_strand_id
1 'polypeptide(L)' 'ITPDIEIHGPGAGIAVRKGDTELVNQFNKAIDAIRANGKYKEINDKYFKYDVYGGES' A
#
# COMPACT_ATOMS: atom_id res chain seq x y z
N ILE A 1 0.99 -6.58 -18.06
CA ILE A 1 2.43 -6.51 -17.72
C ILE A 1 2.61 -7.17 -16.37
N THR A 2 3.34 -8.28 -16.33
CA THR A 2 3.67 -8.95 -15.07
C THR A 2 4.93 -8.26 -14.52
N PRO A 3 4.92 -7.71 -13.29
CA PRO A 3 6.10 -7.07 -12.72
C PRO A 3 7.26 -8.08 -12.60
N ASP A 4 8.46 -7.66 -12.95
CA ASP A 4 9.69 -8.38 -12.60
C ASP A 4 10.03 -8.06 -11.14
N ILE A 5 9.99 -9.05 -10.26
CA ILE A 5 10.19 -8.86 -8.82
C ILE A 5 11.61 -8.40 -8.50
N GLU A 6 12.63 -8.85 -9.25
CA GLU A 6 14.02 -8.43 -9.00
C GLU A 6 14.22 -6.95 -9.32
N ILE A 7 13.48 -6.42 -10.29
CA ILE A 7 13.59 -5.02 -10.73
C ILE A 7 12.65 -4.11 -9.94
N HIS A 8 11.40 -4.51 -9.72
CA HIS A 8 10.35 -3.64 -9.20
C HIS A 8 10.09 -3.82 -7.70
N GLY A 9 10.49 -4.95 -7.13
CA GLY A 9 10.15 -5.33 -5.77
C GLY A 9 8.67 -5.71 -5.59
N PRO A 10 8.27 -6.10 -4.37
CA PRO A 10 6.90 -6.51 -4.07
C PRO A 10 5.97 -5.30 -3.87
N GLY A 11 4.96 -5.20 -4.73
CA GLY A 11 3.87 -4.22 -4.56
C GLY A 11 4.30 -2.76 -4.72
N ALA A 12 3.56 -1.85 -4.09
CA ALA A 12 3.80 -0.41 -4.11
C ALA A 12 4.06 0.11 -2.68
N GLY A 13 4.96 1.09 -2.55
CA GLY A 13 5.36 1.67 -1.26
C GLY A 13 5.46 3.19 -1.28
N ILE A 14 5.40 3.80 -0.09
CA ILE A 14 5.63 5.23 0.10
C ILE A 14 7.13 5.44 0.34
N ALA A 15 7.80 6.15 -0.58
CA ALA A 15 9.21 6.47 -0.42
C ALA A 15 9.42 7.51 0.68
N VAL A 16 10.31 7.19 1.63
CA VAL A 16 10.71 8.06 2.74
C VAL A 16 12.24 8.18 2.75
N ARG A 17 12.79 9.28 3.27
CA ARG A 17 14.25 9.43 3.42
C ARG A 17 14.79 8.37 4.37
N LYS A 18 15.98 7.87 4.06
CA LYS A 18 16.70 6.94 4.95
C LYS A 18 16.95 7.62 6.29
N GLY A 19 16.68 6.90 7.38
CA GLY A 19 16.83 7.39 8.76
C GLY A 19 15.56 7.97 9.39
N ASP A 20 14.56 8.37 8.60
CA ASP A 20 13.28 8.93 9.09
C ASP A 20 12.34 7.82 9.59
N THR A 21 12.78 7.04 10.59
CA THR A 21 12.10 5.84 11.09
C THR A 21 10.73 6.16 11.68
N GLU A 22 10.60 7.29 12.38
CA GLU A 22 9.33 7.72 12.96
C GLU A 22 8.27 7.96 11.88
N LEU A 23 8.66 8.60 10.77
CA LEU A 23 7.74 8.88 9.67
C LEU A 23 7.30 7.58 8.97
N VAL A 24 8.23 6.64 8.77
CA VAL A 24 7.90 5.30 8.23
C VAL A 24 6.89 4.59 9.14
N ASN A 25 7.10 4.62 10.46
CA ASN A 25 6.19 3.97 11.42
C ASN A 25 4.80 4.62 11.41
N GLN A 26 4.72 5.94 11.29
CA GLN A 26 3.45 6.65 11.19
C GLN A 26 2.68 6.28 9.92
N PHE A 27 3.35 6.20 8.77
CA PHE A 27 2.71 5.74 7.54
C PHE A 27 2.23 4.30 7.62
N ASN A 28 3.05 3.39 8.14
CA ASN A 28 2.67 1.98 8.29
C ASN A 28 1.43 1.84 9.17
N LYS A 29 1.43 2.50 10.34
CA LYS A 29 0.27 2.50 11.25
C LYS A 29 -0.98 3.11 10.60
N ALA A 30 -0.83 4.18 9.83
CA ALA A 30 -1.94 4.80 9.13
C ALA A 30 -2.52 3.88 8.05
N ILE A 31 -1.67 3.21 7.27
CA ILE A 31 -2.08 2.24 6.24
C ILE A 31 -2.86 1.09 6.90
N ASP A 32 -2.34 0.52 7.98
CA ASP A 32 -3.03 -0.54 8.72
C ASP A 32 -4.39 -0.08 9.24
N ALA A 33 -4.46 1.13 9.80
CA ALA A 33 -5.70 1.69 10.33
C ALA A 33 -6.76 1.89 9.24
N ILE A 34 -6.40 2.45 8.07
CA ILE A 34 -7.36 2.67 6.98
C ILE A 34 -7.79 1.35 6.31
N ARG A 35 -6.96 0.32 6.38
CA ARG A 35 -7.34 -1.02 5.92
C ARG A 35 -8.33 -1.66 6.88
N ALA A 36 -8.03 -1.62 8.18
CA ALA A 36 -8.89 -2.20 9.22
C ALA A 36 -10.28 -1.53 9.30
N ASN A 37 -10.36 -0.22 9.08
CA ASN A 37 -11.61 0.53 9.16
C ASN A 37 -12.39 0.63 7.83
N GLY A 38 -11.91 -0.02 6.76
CA GLY A 38 -12.56 -0.04 5.45
C GLY A 38 -12.36 1.20 4.58
N LYS A 39 -11.69 2.25 5.08
CA LYS A 39 -11.43 3.48 4.30
C LYS A 39 -10.55 3.23 3.09
N TYR A 40 -9.60 2.30 3.18
CA TYR A 40 -8.82 1.85 2.03
C TYR A 40 -9.74 1.30 0.94
N LYS A 41 -10.70 0.45 1.31
CA LYS A 41 -11.64 -0.15 0.35
C LYS A 41 -12.50 0.91 -0.32
N GLU A 42 -13.02 1.89 0.44
CA GLU A 42 -13.79 3.01 -0.11
C GLU A 42 -12.98 3.78 -1.17
N ILE A 43 -11.70 4.05 -0.90
CA ILE A 43 -10.80 4.70 -1.85
C ILE A 43 -10.53 3.79 -3.05
N ASN A 44 -10.25 2.50 -2.83
CA ASN A 44 -10.00 1.52 -3.88
C ASN A 44 -11.17 1.47 -4.87
N ASP A 45 -12.39 1.24 -4.37
CA ASP A 45 -13.60 1.06 -5.17
C ASP A 45 -13.94 2.31 -6.01
N LYS A 46 -13.48 3.49 -5.57
CA LYS A 46 -13.64 4.73 -6.33
C LYS A 46 -12.79 4.77 -7.60
N TYR A 47 -11.62 4.14 -7.61
CA TYR A 47 -10.64 4.28 -8.70
C TYR A 47 -10.37 2.97 -9.45
N PHE A 48 -10.61 1.82 -8.83
CA PHE A 48 -10.31 0.51 -9.36
C PHE A 48 -11.53 -0.41 -9.29
N LYS A 49 -11.73 -1.23 -10.34
CA LYS A 49 -12.81 -2.22 -10.40
C LYS A 49 -12.47 -3.55 -9.71
N TYR A 50 -11.29 -3.64 -9.10
CA TYR A 50 -10.73 -4.81 -8.43
C TYR A 50 -9.94 -4.34 -7.20
N ASP A 51 -9.55 -5.24 -6.30
CA ASP A 51 -8.67 -4.89 -5.17
C ASP A 51 -7.24 -4.69 -5.66
N VAL A 52 -6.81 -3.43 -5.70
CA VAL A 52 -5.47 -3.06 -6.17
C VAL A 52 -4.38 -3.39 -5.16
N TYR A 53 -4.72 -3.64 -3.89
CA TYR A 53 -3.73 -3.99 -2.87
C TYR A 53 -3.15 -5.40 -3.10
N GLY A 54 -3.87 -6.26 -3.83
CA GLY A 54 -3.39 -7.60 -4.16
C GLY A 54 -3.52 -8.60 -3.02
N GLY A 55 -4.48 -8.42 -2.11
CA GLY A 55 -4.96 -9.54 -1.30
C GLY A 55 -5.66 -10.53 -2.25
N GLU A 56 -5.08 -11.71 -2.41
CA GLU A 56 -5.45 -12.72 -3.41
C GLU A 56 -6.97 -12.93 -3.53
N SER A 57 -7.40 -13.08 -4.78
CA SER A 57 -8.70 -13.63 -5.20
C SER A 57 -9.05 -14.94 -4.50
#